data_AF-X1C0M2-F1
#
_entry.id   AF-X1C0M2-F1
#
_cell.length_a   1.000
_cell.length_b   1.000
_cell.length_c   1.000
_cell.angle_alpha   90.00
_cell.angle_beta   90.00
_cell.angle_gamma   90.00
#
_symmetry.space_group_name_H-M   'P 1'
#
loop_
_entity.id
_entity.type
_entity.pdbx_description
1 polymer ?
#
loop_
_entity_poly.entity_id
_entity_poly.type
_entity_poly.pdbx_seq_one_letter_code
_entity_poly.pdbx_strand_id
1 'polypeptide(L)'
;MARSDSFFIRADLNAGGSSATGHGDYFQTDIDLGAYVDALGKSVLRIHNIAVSLTDTLGTSPEITGEEEAAAQFWVTTQSQTAAILPSNRAVISSGNVLASRAVSGNGLSSRQYEAFDNLPQLWT
;
A
#
# COMPACT_ATOMS: atom_id res chain seq x y z
N MET A 1 19.95 -0.74 28.95
CA MET A 1 19.29 -1.74 28.09
C MET A 1 19.23 -1.12 26.70
N ALA A 2 19.94 -1.69 25.72
CA ALA A 2 20.11 -1.07 24.41
C ALA A 2 18.73 -0.81 23.78
N ARG A 3 18.37 0.47 23.55
CA ARG A 3 17.23 0.79 22.70
C ARG A 3 17.59 0.28 21.31
N SER A 4 16.79 -0.64 20.79
CA SER A 4 16.88 -1.02 19.38
C SER A 4 16.62 0.24 18.55
N ASP A 5 17.58 0.64 17.70
CA ASP A 5 17.43 1.78 16.78
C ASP A 5 16.42 1.49 15.64
N SER A 6 15.79 0.31 15.66
CA SER A 6 14.71 -0.09 14.77
C SER A 6 13.39 -0.29 15.54
N PHE A 7 12.31 0.15 14.91
CA PHE A 7 10.94 0.01 15.39
C PHE A 7 9.97 -0.21 14.22
N PHE A 8 8.73 -0.59 14.51
CA PHE A 8 7.70 -0.85 13.52
C PHE A 8 6.62 0.23 13.58
N ILE A 9 6.24 0.76 12.42
CA ILE A 9 5.07 1.62 12.22
C ILE A 9 4.03 0.81 11.46
N ARG A 10 2.75 0.97 11.81
CA ARG A 10 1.62 0.32 11.13
C ARG A 10 0.56 1.37 10.81
N ALA A 11 -0.07 1.24 9.65
CA ALA A 11 -1.15 2.09 9.21
C ALA A 11 -2.05 1.28 8.29
N ASP A 12 -3.35 1.59 8.31
CA ASP A 12 -4.36 0.95 7.49
C ASP A 12 -5.00 2.01 6.58
N LEU A 13 -5.20 1.66 5.32
CA LEU A 13 -5.89 2.51 4.34
C LEU A 13 -7.13 1.77 3.84
N ASN A 14 -8.31 2.37 4.00
CA ASN A 14 -9.50 1.92 3.29
C ASN A 14 -9.46 2.41 1.83
N ALA A 15 -8.84 1.60 0.96
CA ALA A 15 -8.71 1.90 -0.46
C ALA A 15 -9.99 1.63 -1.27
N GLY A 16 -11.04 1.06 -0.67
CA GLY A 16 -12.36 0.89 -1.30
C GLY A 16 -13.30 2.07 -1.05
N GLY A 17 -13.00 2.93 -0.07
CA GLY A 17 -13.91 3.97 0.39
C GLY A 17 -15.15 3.40 1.10
N SER A 18 -16.24 4.18 1.16
CA SER A 18 -17.50 3.78 1.82
C SER A 18 -18.44 2.92 0.95
N SER A 19 -18.07 2.67 -0.30
CA SER A 19 -18.84 1.86 -1.26
C SER A 19 -17.93 0.80 -1.85
N ALA A 20 -18.41 -0.42 -2.11
CA ALA A 20 -17.64 -1.50 -2.74
C ALA A 20 -17.13 -1.19 -4.17
N THR A 21 -17.38 0.03 -4.67
CA THR A 21 -17.12 0.49 -6.03
C THR A 21 -16.17 1.70 -6.10
N GLY A 22 -15.34 1.97 -5.08
CA GLY A 22 -14.31 3.04 -5.13
C GLY A 22 -13.23 2.87 -6.20
N HIS A 23 -13.51 2.05 -7.23
CA HIS A 23 -12.67 1.83 -8.38
C HIS A 23 -12.40 3.15 -9.12
N GLY A 24 -11.13 3.50 -9.27
CA GLY A 24 -10.68 4.71 -9.96
C GLY A 24 -10.52 5.93 -9.06
N ASP A 25 -10.95 5.85 -7.80
CA ASP A 25 -10.73 6.91 -6.81
C ASP A 25 -9.37 6.78 -6.13
N TYR A 26 -8.78 7.91 -5.76
CA TYR A 26 -7.52 7.96 -5.02
C TYR A 26 -7.80 8.17 -3.53
N PHE A 27 -7.48 7.15 -2.73
CA PHE A 27 -7.55 7.22 -1.28
C PHE A 27 -6.16 7.34 -0.68
N GLN A 28 -6.05 8.12 0.39
CA GLN A 28 -4.82 8.26 1.17
C GLN A 28 -5.15 8.42 2.64
N THR A 29 -4.20 8.03 3.48
CA THR A 29 -4.19 8.31 4.91
C THR A 29 -2.80 8.73 5.31
N ASP A 30 -2.70 9.63 6.29
CA ASP A 30 -1.41 9.99 6.86
C ASP A 30 -0.90 8.85 7.74
N ILE A 31 0.42 8.64 7.70
CA ILE A 31 1.13 7.74 8.61
C ILE A 31 1.72 8.60 9.72
N ASP A 32 1.22 8.43 10.94
CA ASP A 32 1.75 9.16 12.09
C ASP A 32 3.15 8.66 12.45
N LEU A 33 4.13 9.55 12.34
CA LEU A 33 5.52 9.29 12.71
C LEU A 33 5.79 9.59 14.19
N GLY A 34 4.78 10.08 14.93
CA GLY A 34 4.81 10.37 16.34
C GLY A 34 5.94 11.32 16.76
N ALA A 35 6.36 11.18 18.02
CA ALA A 35 7.53 11.89 18.56
C ALA A 35 8.88 11.40 18.00
N TYR A 36 8.87 10.45 17.05
CA TYR A 36 10.08 9.83 16.51
C TYR A 36 10.72 10.66 15.40
N VAL A 37 10.05 11.72 14.94
CA VAL A 37 10.60 12.70 14.00
C VAL A 37 10.63 14.06 14.67
N ASP A 38 11.83 14.55 15.00
CA ASP A 38 12.04 15.95 15.32
C ASP A 38 12.11 16.75 14.01
N ALA A 39 11.00 17.41 13.68
CA ALA A 39 10.90 18.26 12.48
C ALA A 39 11.90 19.43 12.46
N LEU A 40 12.47 19.80 13.62
CA LEU A 40 13.43 20.90 13.76
C LEU A 40 14.89 20.40 13.82
N GLY A 41 15.10 19.18 14.30
CA GLY A 41 16.43 18.62 14.65
C GLY A 41 17.27 18.06 13.50
N LYS A 42 16.84 18.23 12.23
CA LYS A 42 17.49 17.61 11.05
C LYS A 42 17.57 16.07 11.12
N SER A 43 16.76 15.43 11.95
CA SER A 43 16.74 13.97 12.09
C SER A 43 16.19 13.34 10.82
N VAL A 44 16.93 12.40 10.22
CA VAL A 44 16.47 11.65 9.05
C VAL A 44 16.06 10.25 9.49
N LEU A 45 14.79 9.92 9.29
CA LEU A 45 14.29 8.55 9.43
C LEU A 45 14.57 7.80 8.13
N ARG A 46 15.14 6.59 8.24
CA ARG A 46 15.32 5.68 7.10
C ARG A 46 14.36 4.52 7.24
N ILE A 47 13.60 4.25 6.18
CA ILE A 47 12.72 3.08 6.12
C ILE A 47 13.56 1.89 5.68
N HIS A 48 13.79 0.96 6.61
CA HIS A 48 14.57 -0.25 6.34
C HIS A 48 13.78 -1.34 5.63
N ASN A 49 12.48 -1.48 5.95
CA ASN A 49 11.62 -2.49 5.38
C ASN A 49 10.18 -1.97 5.29
N ILE A 50 9.47 -2.40 4.24
CA ILE A 50 8.06 -2.12 4.01
C ILE A 50 7.39 -3.47 3.72
N ALA A 51 6.38 -3.80 4.50
CA ALA A 51 5.52 -4.96 4.28
C ALA A 51 4.08 -4.47 4.14
N VAL A 52 3.42 -4.81 3.04
CA VAL A 52 2.05 -4.40 2.73
C VAL A 52 1.19 -5.66 2.62
N SER A 53 -0.02 -5.59 3.19
CA SER A 53 -1.05 -6.61 3.03
C SER A 53 -2.29 -5.96 2.42
N LEU A 54 -2.87 -6.61 1.43
CA LEU A 54 -4.09 -6.16 0.75
C LEU A 54 -5.20 -7.13 1.16
N THR A 55 -6.12 -6.63 1.98
CA THR A 55 -7.18 -7.43 2.60
C THR A 55 -8.53 -6.72 2.52
N ASP A 56 -9.60 -7.47 2.72
CA ASP A 56 -10.93 -6.89 2.97
C ASP A 56 -11.04 -6.36 4.42
N THR A 57 -12.23 -5.88 4.77
CA THR A 57 -12.52 -5.30 6.09
C THR A 57 -12.45 -6.30 7.25
N LEU A 58 -12.39 -7.60 6.98
CA LEU A 58 -12.24 -8.67 7.97
C LEU A 58 -10.80 -9.21 8.03
N GLY A 59 -9.88 -8.65 7.24
CA GLY A 59 -8.51 -9.13 7.14
C GLY A 59 -8.37 -10.38 6.26
N THR A 60 -9.37 -10.68 5.42
CA THR A 60 -9.35 -11.82 4.49
C THR A 60 -9.14 -11.37 3.04
N SER A 61 -9.13 -12.32 2.11
CA SER A 61 -8.88 -12.02 0.69
C SER A 61 -10.02 -11.21 0.08
N PRO A 62 -9.74 -10.08 -0.59
CA PRO A 62 -10.76 -9.34 -1.32
C PRO A 62 -11.46 -10.20 -2.39
N GLU A 63 -12.77 -10.02 -2.54
CA GLU A 63 -13.55 -10.64 -3.61
C GLU A 63 -13.56 -9.78 -4.88
N ILE A 64 -13.65 -10.44 -6.03
CA ILE A 64 -13.84 -9.85 -7.34
C ILE A 64 -15.29 -10.08 -7.76
N THR A 65 -15.96 -9.06 -8.30
CA THR A 65 -17.40 -9.13 -8.63
C THR A 65 -17.59 -9.38 -10.12
N GLY A 66 -17.53 -10.65 -10.49
CA GLY A 66 -17.81 -11.12 -11.85
C GLY A 66 -16.59 -11.60 -12.61
N GLU A 67 -16.76 -11.70 -13.93
CA GLU A 67 -15.70 -12.09 -14.87
C GLU A 67 -14.89 -10.86 -15.25
N GLU A 68 -13.96 -10.48 -14.38
CA GLU A 68 -13.19 -9.25 -14.53
C GLU A 68 -11.73 -9.39 -14.07
N GLU A 69 -10.96 -8.38 -14.44
CA GLU A 69 -9.58 -8.16 -14.02
C GLU A 69 -9.57 -6.99 -13.03
N ALA A 70 -8.93 -7.19 -11.88
CA ALA A 70 -8.86 -6.20 -10.81
C ALA A 70 -7.40 -5.90 -10.47
N ALA A 71 -7.16 -4.68 -10.00
CA ALA A 71 -5.87 -4.24 -9.51
C ALA A 71 -6.04 -3.60 -8.14
N ALA A 72 -5.18 -3.99 -7.21
CA ALA A 72 -4.98 -3.30 -5.95
C ALA A 72 -3.54 -2.76 -5.92
N GLN A 73 -3.39 -1.48 -5.61
CA GLN A 73 -2.12 -0.77 -5.74
C GLN A 73 -1.86 0.08 -4.51
N PHE A 74 -0.58 0.29 -4.17
CA PHE A 74 -0.19 1.15 -3.07
C PHE A 74 0.96 2.07 -3.45
N TRP A 75 1.03 3.20 -2.74
CA TRP A 75 2.16 4.13 -2.74
C TRP A 75 2.43 4.56 -1.31
N VAL A 76 3.70 4.52 -0.90
CA VAL A 76 4.19 5.15 0.31
C VAL A 76 4.89 6.42 -0.12
N THR A 77 4.37 7.58 0.31
CA THR A 77 4.89 8.89 -0.09
C THR A 77 5.26 9.76 1.11
N THR A 78 6.20 10.70 0.91
CA THR A 78 6.61 11.68 1.94
C THR A 78 5.67 12.87 2.07
N GLN A 79 4.68 12.99 1.18
CA GLN A 79 3.73 14.09 1.13
C GLN A 79 2.42 13.62 0.49
N SER A 80 1.32 14.26 0.89
CA SER A 80 -0.01 14.05 0.32
C SER A 80 -0.02 14.27 -1.19
N GLN A 81 -0.80 13.45 -1.90
CA GLN A 81 -1.01 13.52 -3.35
C GLN A 81 -2.50 13.64 -3.66
N THR A 82 -2.83 13.98 -4.91
CA THR A 82 -4.21 14.01 -5.40
C THR A 82 -4.54 12.86 -6.34
N ALA A 83 -3.55 12.05 -6.72
CA ALA A 83 -3.66 10.92 -7.63
C ALA A 83 -2.43 10.00 -7.50
N ALA A 84 -2.48 8.84 -8.16
CA ALA A 84 -1.30 8.01 -8.37
C ALA A 84 -0.20 8.81 -9.12
N ILE A 85 1.05 8.65 -8.69
CA ILE A 85 2.20 9.39 -9.21
C ILE A 85 3.27 8.45 -9.76
N LEU A 86 4.08 8.97 -10.69
CA LEU A 86 5.17 8.22 -11.29
C LEU A 86 6.30 7.96 -10.29
N PRO A 87 7.06 6.86 -10.42
CA PRO A 87 8.24 6.57 -9.60
C PRO A 87 9.35 7.64 -9.70
N SER A 88 9.35 8.47 -10.74
CA SER A 88 10.28 9.61 -10.89
C SER A 88 9.97 10.76 -9.93
N ASN A 89 8.79 10.78 -9.31
CA ASN A 89 8.45 11.76 -8.30
C ASN A 89 9.21 11.46 -7.01
N ARG A 90 10.03 12.42 -6.57
CA ARG A 90 10.84 12.33 -5.34
C ARG A 90 10.05 12.03 -4.06
N ALA A 91 8.73 12.21 -4.09
CA ALA A 91 7.87 11.90 -2.97
C ALA A 91 7.70 10.38 -2.76
N VAL A 92 7.88 9.56 -3.80
CA VAL A 92 7.69 8.11 -3.74
C VAL A 92 8.83 7.45 -2.99
N ILE A 93 8.50 6.74 -1.92
CA ILE A 93 9.42 5.88 -1.19
C ILE A 93 9.32 4.44 -1.70
N SER A 94 8.09 3.96 -1.87
CA SER A 94 7.78 2.61 -2.35
C SER A 94 6.42 2.57 -3.00
N SER A 95 6.24 1.64 -3.91
CA SER A 95 4.98 1.35 -4.58
C SER A 95 4.93 -0.12 -4.97
N GLY A 96 3.74 -0.59 -5.31
CA GLY A 96 3.55 -1.95 -5.78
C GLY A 96 2.10 -2.25 -6.09
N ASN A 97 1.87 -3.42 -6.68
CA ASN A 97 0.55 -3.85 -7.07
C ASN A 97 0.34 -5.36 -6.90
N VAL A 98 -0.94 -5.70 -6.81
CA VAL A 98 -1.45 -7.05 -7.03
C VAL A 98 -2.51 -6.94 -8.12
N LEU A 99 -2.28 -7.66 -9.20
CA LEU A 99 -3.23 -7.87 -10.27
C LEU A 99 -3.89 -9.22 -10.05
N ALA A 100 -5.20 -9.26 -10.21
CA ALA A 100 -5.97 -10.48 -10.03
C ALA A 100 -7.01 -10.59 -11.14
N SER A 101 -7.33 -11.82 -11.52
CA SER A 101 -8.40 -12.05 -12.48
C SER A 101 -9.29 -13.19 -12.04
N ARG A 102 -10.55 -13.10 -12.50
CA ARG A 102 -11.58 -14.09 -12.28
C ARG A 102 -12.30 -14.36 -13.60
N ALA A 103 -12.45 -15.64 -13.92
CA ALA A 103 -13.06 -16.12 -15.17
C ALA A 103 -14.50 -16.65 -14.97
N VAL A 104 -15.14 -16.31 -13.84
CA VAL A 104 -16.44 -16.84 -13.43
C VAL A 104 -17.32 -15.68 -12.98
N SER A 105 -18.56 -15.64 -13.45
CA SER A 105 -19.54 -14.64 -13.05
C SER A 105 -19.94 -14.75 -11.57
N GLY A 106 -20.40 -13.62 -11.00
CA GLY A 106 -20.75 -13.50 -9.59
C GLY A 106 -19.55 -13.22 -8.67
N ASN A 107 -19.87 -12.90 -7.40
CA ASN A 107 -18.88 -12.58 -6.38
C ASN A 107 -18.06 -13.81 -5.98
N GLY A 108 -16.78 -13.61 -5.74
CA GLY A 108 -15.94 -14.56 -5.04
C GLY A 108 -14.46 -14.30 -5.22
N LEU A 109 -13.64 -15.22 -4.74
CA LEU A 109 -12.18 -15.08 -4.74
C LEU A 109 -11.59 -15.07 -6.16
N SER A 110 -10.49 -14.34 -6.34
CA SER A 110 -9.72 -14.38 -7.59
C SER A 110 -9.25 -15.80 -7.92
N SER A 111 -9.35 -16.21 -9.19
CA SER A 111 -8.81 -17.50 -9.64
C SER A 111 -7.34 -17.44 -10.00
N ARG A 112 -6.81 -16.23 -10.28
CA ARG A 112 -5.42 -15.96 -10.63
C ARG A 112 -4.97 -14.68 -9.94
N GLN A 113 -3.75 -14.69 -9.43
CA GLN A 113 -3.11 -13.55 -8.79
C GLN A 113 -1.68 -13.40 -9.31
N TYR A 114 -1.29 -12.16 -9.53
CA TYR A 114 0.03 -11.75 -9.99
C TYR A 114 0.45 -10.57 -9.11
N GLU A 115 1.51 -10.74 -8.35
CA GLU A 115 2.08 -9.68 -7.52
C GLU A 115 3.39 -9.20 -8.14
N ALA A 116 3.59 -7.89 -8.16
CA ALA A 116 4.85 -7.31 -8.56
C ALA A 116 5.14 -6.05 -7.75
N PHE A 117 6.37 -5.94 -7.28
CA PHE A 117 6.92 -4.62 -6.96
C PHE A 117 7.18 -3.91 -8.28
N ASP A 118 6.64 -2.71 -8.43
CA ASP A 118 6.82 -1.90 -9.63
C ASP A 118 8.16 -1.13 -9.61
N ASN A 119 8.75 -0.98 -8.42
CA ASN A 119 10.06 -0.38 -8.20
C ASN A 119 11.06 -1.45 -7.69
N LEU A 120 11.66 -2.20 -8.63
CA LEU A 120 12.56 -3.32 -8.35
C LEU A 120 14.00 -2.85 -7.98
N PRO A 121 14.71 -3.45 -7.00
CA PRO A 121 14.26 -4.25 -5.85
C PRO A 121 14.59 -3.61 -4.48
N GLN A 122 13.75 -3.84 -3.46
CA GLN A 122 14.18 -3.71 -2.06
C GLN A 122 14.41 -5.10 -1.44
N LEU A 123 15.43 -5.81 -1.93
CA LEU A 123 15.94 -7.05 -1.33
C LEU A 123 17.13 -6.71 -0.42
N TRP A 124 16.95 -6.87 0.89
CA TRP A 124 18.04 -6.83 1.87
C TRP A 124 18.25 -8.28 2.32
N THR A 125 19.26 -8.95 1.74
CA THR A 125 19.78 -10.22 2.30
C THR A 125 20.72 -9.94 3.45
#